data_AF-A0A6A4S7Y4-F1
#
_entry.id   AF-A0A6A4S7Y4-F1
#
_cell.length_a   1.000
_cell.length_b   1.000
_cell.length_c   1.000
_cell.angle_alpha   90.00
_cell.angle_beta   90.00
_cell.angle_gamma   90.00
#
_symmetry.space_group_name_H-M   'P 1'
#
loop_
_entity.id
_entity.type
_entity.pdbx_description
1 polymer ?
#
loop_
_entity_poly.entity_id
_entity_poly.type
_entity_poly.pdbx_seq_one_letter_code
_entity_poly.pdbx_strand_id
1 'polypeptide(L)'
;MFASRGSSAAPVRILARLCALVLVVAAGLGSELRVRVRLADGLVTEEVLEADSEGDSVTLEFKQGDGTLVTFVADFKQEVKIFRALILGELERGQNQYQALCFISRLNRNEIIPSESMARLRQKNPHAIRLAEERRGLEQLTMSAAVNLSRASQLSSHIHNMCSEAREAIYTREADVKHWLDKEAKMALLVVWSLLCLSCWVSFYFILCNVYGSRSCEWNCRLVTLVHGILAVCITGYIGYVDGPWPFTYPGTKNTPLQISAMVVSLGYFIFDMAWCVYFRTEGPVMLAHHTMSILGILLTLWLGESGIEGCAVLFGSEITNPLLQARWFLKQTGHYRSLLGDVVDVLFVLLFVAMRIFVGGAMLYCELISPRPRFFIKCGGVAMYALSWVFMVDIVRFAKRKSKSWHQQQRNQQETLAANGHEGKMD
;
A
#
# COMPACT_ATOMS: atom_id res chain seq x y z
N MET A 1 -40.33 33.95 48.25
CA MET A 1 -40.52 32.83 47.31
C MET A 1 -39.33 32.84 46.35
N PHE A 2 -38.55 31.76 46.38
CA PHE A 2 -37.25 31.61 45.73
C PHE A 2 -37.32 31.63 44.20
N ALA A 3 -36.34 32.28 43.54
CA ALA A 3 -35.93 31.92 42.18
C ALA A 3 -34.40 32.08 42.06
N SER A 4 -33.73 30.94 41.93
CA SER A 4 -32.28 30.76 41.98
C SER A 4 -31.59 31.17 40.68
N ARG A 5 -30.43 31.81 40.82
CA ARG A 5 -29.38 31.92 39.80
C ARG A 5 -28.90 30.53 39.38
N GLY A 6 -29.06 30.20 38.10
CA GLY A 6 -28.44 29.03 37.46
C GLY A 6 -26.94 29.25 37.27
N SER A 7 -26.13 28.40 37.90
CA SER A 7 -24.67 28.37 37.76
C SER A 7 -24.27 27.59 36.51
N SER A 8 -23.39 28.17 35.69
CA SER A 8 -22.84 27.59 34.46
C SER A 8 -21.85 26.47 34.79
N ALA A 9 -22.31 25.22 34.76
CA ALA A 9 -21.49 24.01 34.94
C ALA A 9 -21.18 23.28 33.61
N ALA A 10 -21.36 23.95 32.47
CA ALA A 10 -21.13 23.36 31.14
C ALA A 10 -19.64 23.18 30.75
N PRO A 11 -18.69 24.07 31.09
CA PRO A 11 -17.33 23.96 30.54
C PRO A 11 -16.50 22.86 31.23
N VAL A 12 -16.79 22.54 32.50
CA VAL A 12 -16.06 21.51 33.27
C VAL A 12 -16.38 20.10 32.77
N ARG A 13 -17.63 19.85 32.34
CA ARG A 13 -18.06 18.53 31.84
C ARG A 13 -17.52 18.22 30.45
N ILE A 14 -17.33 19.24 29.61
CA ILE A 14 -16.75 19.09 28.26
C ILE A 14 -15.23 18.88 28.38
N LEU A 15 -14.56 19.63 29.26
CA LEU A 15 -13.13 19.46 29.51
C LEU A 15 -12.82 18.09 30.15
N ALA A 16 -13.66 17.61 31.08
CA ALA A 16 -13.51 16.28 31.66
C ALA A 16 -13.72 15.15 30.64
N ARG A 17 -14.63 15.31 29.67
CA ARG A 17 -14.85 14.35 28.58
C ARG A 17 -13.72 14.36 27.55
N LEU A 18 -13.16 15.53 27.23
CA LEU A 18 -11.97 15.65 26.38
C LEU A 18 -10.73 15.09 27.06
N CYS A 19 -10.53 15.33 28.36
CA CYS A 19 -9.44 14.71 29.13
C CYS A 19 -9.60 13.19 29.25
N ALA A 20 -10.84 12.67 29.39
CA ALA A 20 -11.09 11.24 29.37
C ALA A 20 -10.85 10.63 27.97
N LEU A 21 -11.19 11.34 26.89
CA LEU A 21 -10.90 10.91 25.51
C LEU A 21 -9.39 10.94 25.22
N VAL A 22 -8.67 11.94 25.73
CA VAL A 22 -7.20 12.06 25.61
C VAL A 22 -6.49 11.02 26.48
N LEU A 23 -7.02 10.67 27.66
CA LEU A 23 -6.49 9.57 28.49
C LEU A 23 -6.75 8.19 27.86
N VAL A 24 -7.82 8.02 27.08
CA VAL A 24 -8.09 6.80 26.30
C VAL A 24 -7.20 6.73 25.05
N VAL A 25 -6.78 7.86 24.49
CA VAL A 25 -5.88 7.93 23.31
C VAL A 25 -4.39 7.90 23.69
N ALA A 26 -4.02 8.28 24.93
CA ALA A 26 -2.63 8.30 25.39
C ALA A 26 -2.14 7.00 26.06
N ALA A 27 -3.02 6.03 26.29
CA ALA A 27 -2.62 4.69 26.68
C ALA A 27 -2.37 3.87 25.40
N GLY A 28 -1.18 4.01 24.82
CA GLY A 28 -0.67 3.01 23.88
C GLY A 28 -0.79 1.66 24.55
N LEU A 29 -1.63 0.78 23.98
CA LEU A 29 -1.98 -0.52 24.53
C LEU A 29 -0.79 -1.49 24.37
N GLY A 30 0.26 -1.28 25.16
CA GLY A 30 1.22 -2.33 25.47
C GLY A 30 0.50 -3.39 26.30
N SER A 31 0.36 -4.59 25.77
CA SER A 31 -0.23 -5.72 26.51
C SER A 31 0.89 -6.56 27.10
N GLU A 32 1.12 -6.44 28.41
CA GLU A 32 2.01 -7.33 29.16
C GLU A 32 1.23 -8.56 29.65
N LEU A 33 1.81 -9.75 29.45
CA LEU A 33 1.27 -11.02 29.92
C LEU A 33 2.40 -11.83 30.56
N ARG A 34 2.19 -12.30 31.79
CA ARG A 34 3.14 -13.16 32.51
C ARG A 34 2.64 -14.58 32.55
N VAL A 35 3.43 -15.53 32.09
CA VAL A 35 3.04 -16.93 31.98
C VAL A 35 4.06 -17.81 32.68
N ARG A 36 3.57 -18.71 33.54
CA ARG A 36 4.43 -19.74 34.12
C ARG A 36 4.56 -20.89 33.14
N VAL A 37 5.78 -21.16 32.70
CA VAL A 37 6.08 -22.20 31.70
C VAL A 37 7.05 -23.21 32.27
N ARG A 38 6.92 -24.47 31.86
CA ARG A 38 7.91 -25.50 32.15
C ARG A 38 8.89 -25.57 30.99
N LEU A 39 10.16 -25.27 31.26
CA LEU A 39 11.26 -25.29 30.31
C LEU A 39 11.66 -26.72 29.93
N ALA A 40 12.53 -26.83 28.93
CA ALA A 40 13.06 -28.09 28.41
C ALA A 40 13.83 -28.91 29.46
N ASP A 41 14.42 -28.25 30.45
CA ASP A 41 15.14 -28.81 31.60
C ASP A 41 14.21 -29.28 32.73
N GLY A 42 12.89 -29.09 32.59
CA GLY A 42 11.87 -29.45 33.56
C GLY A 42 11.62 -28.40 34.65
N LEU A 43 12.40 -27.32 34.70
CA LEU A 43 12.22 -26.22 35.65
C LEU A 43 11.04 -25.34 35.24
N VAL A 44 10.38 -24.75 36.23
CA VAL A 44 9.28 -23.82 36.02
C VAL A 44 9.81 -22.40 36.16
N THR A 45 9.62 -21.59 35.13
CA THR A 45 10.03 -20.19 35.09
C THR A 45 8.85 -19.28 34.75
N GLU A 46 8.99 -17.99 35.00
CA GLU A 46 8.06 -16.97 34.53
C GLU A 46 8.58 -16.38 33.21
N GLU A 47 7.74 -16.43 32.18
CA GLU A 47 7.96 -15.85 30.87
C GLU A 47 7.09 -14.59 30.75
N VAL A 48 7.72 -13.45 30.49
CA VAL A 48 7.07 -12.16 30.30
C VAL A 48 6.93 -11.92 28.80
N LEU A 49 5.70 -11.77 28.34
CA LEU A 49 5.38 -11.45 26.95
C LEU A 49 4.80 -10.05 26.88
N GLU A 50 5.37 -9.20 26.06
CA GLU A 50 4.88 -7.84 25.81
C GLU A 50 4.62 -7.68 24.32
N ALA A 51 3.45 -7.15 23.98
CA ALA A 51 3.09 -6.86 22.59
C ALA A 51 2.81 -5.38 22.43
N ASP A 52 3.52 -4.76 21.47
CA ASP A 52 3.30 -3.40 21.01
C ASP A 52 2.63 -3.45 19.64
N SER A 53 1.33 -3.14 19.61
CA SER A 53 0.54 -3.13 18.38
C SER A 53 0.83 -1.92 17.51
N GLU A 54 1.35 -0.82 18.05
CA GLU A 54 1.66 0.40 17.28
C GLU A 54 3.04 0.28 16.61
N GLY A 55 4.04 -0.19 17.37
CA GLY A 55 5.36 -0.50 16.86
C GLY A 55 5.43 -1.76 16.00
N ASP A 56 4.36 -2.59 16.01
CA ASP A 56 4.30 -3.93 15.43
C ASP A 56 5.51 -4.78 15.88
N SER A 57 5.64 -4.92 17.19
CA SER A 57 6.72 -5.67 17.82
C SER A 57 6.24 -6.53 18.99
N VAL A 58 6.98 -7.60 19.27
CA VAL A 58 6.75 -8.51 20.40
C VAL A 58 8.04 -8.71 21.16
N THR A 59 8.01 -8.53 22.47
CA THR A 59 9.12 -8.79 23.39
C THR A 59 8.78 -10.00 24.26
N LEU A 60 9.80 -10.81 24.52
CA LEU A 60 9.73 -12.05 25.27
C LEU A 60 10.92 -12.15 26.21
N GLU A 61 10.70 -12.35 27.49
CA GLU A 61 11.77 -12.46 28.47
C GLU A 61 11.55 -13.64 29.41
N PHE A 62 12.59 -14.45 29.59
CA PHE A 62 12.55 -15.57 30.53
C PHE A 62 13.95 -15.90 31.06
N LYS A 63 13.98 -16.51 32.25
CA LYS A 63 15.21 -16.97 32.90
C LYS A 63 15.35 -18.48 32.79
N GLN A 64 16.52 -18.94 32.33
CA GLN A 64 16.90 -20.35 32.27
C GLN A 64 17.37 -20.88 33.63
N GLY A 65 17.40 -22.21 33.78
CA GLY A 65 17.80 -22.89 35.02
C GLY A 65 19.24 -22.61 35.48
N ASP A 66 20.13 -22.33 34.53
CA ASP A 66 21.54 -21.96 34.76
C ASP A 66 21.73 -20.50 35.22
N GLY A 67 20.64 -19.72 35.30
CA GLY A 67 20.68 -18.32 35.66
C GLY A 67 20.74 -17.34 34.48
N THR A 68 20.90 -17.84 33.25
CA THR A 68 20.93 -17.01 32.04
C THR A 68 19.58 -16.33 31.81
N LEU A 69 19.58 -15.00 31.66
CA LEU A 69 18.40 -14.22 31.30
C LEU A 69 18.37 -14.00 29.79
N VAL A 70 17.31 -14.47 29.14
CA VAL A 70 17.13 -14.35 27.69
C VAL A 70 16.01 -13.35 27.41
N THR A 71 16.31 -12.33 26.61
CA THR A 71 15.34 -11.37 26.09
C THR A 71 15.31 -11.49 24.58
N PHE A 72 14.13 -11.72 24.01
CA PHE A 72 13.87 -11.83 22.58
C PHE A 72 12.97 -10.68 22.15
N VAL A 73 13.28 -10.03 21.04
CA VAL A 73 12.38 -9.09 20.37
C VAL A 73 12.21 -9.48 18.92
N ALA A 74 10.95 -9.55 18.49
CA ALA A 74 10.55 -9.65 17.10
C ALA A 74 10.00 -8.29 16.64
N ASP A 75 10.73 -7.63 15.74
CA ASP A 75 10.29 -6.43 15.04
C ASP A 75 9.70 -6.84 13.68
N PHE A 76 8.37 -6.92 13.61
CA PHE A 76 7.67 -7.34 12.39
C PHE A 76 7.70 -6.26 11.31
N LYS A 77 7.84 -4.99 11.72
CA LYS A 77 7.91 -3.84 10.81
C LYS A 77 9.19 -3.86 9.97
N GLN A 78 10.32 -4.15 10.59
CA GLN A 78 11.62 -4.25 9.91
C GLN A 78 11.99 -5.67 9.48
N GLU A 79 11.19 -6.68 9.88
CA GLU A 79 11.47 -8.11 9.68
C GLU A 79 12.79 -8.56 10.32
N VAL A 80 13.04 -8.11 11.56
CA VAL A 80 14.28 -8.34 12.31
C VAL A 80 13.95 -8.98 13.65
N LYS A 81 14.76 -9.96 14.06
CA LYS A 81 14.68 -10.58 15.38
C LYS A 81 15.99 -10.42 16.12
N ILE A 82 15.90 -10.15 17.42
CA ILE A 82 17.04 -9.81 18.27
C ILE A 82 16.96 -10.69 19.51
N PHE A 83 18.03 -11.43 19.78
CA PHE A 83 18.22 -12.19 21.01
C PHE A 83 19.30 -11.52 21.85
N ARG A 84 18.99 -11.22 23.10
CA ARG A 84 19.95 -10.82 24.11
C ARG A 84 20.05 -11.95 25.15
N ALA A 85 21.25 -12.43 25.40
CA ALA A 85 21.54 -13.36 26.49
C ALA A 85 22.47 -12.70 27.50
N LEU A 86 21.99 -12.59 28.75
CA LEU A 86 22.79 -12.15 29.89
C LEU A 86 23.23 -13.39 30.65
N ILE A 87 24.51 -13.73 30.54
CA ILE A 87 25.13 -14.91 31.14
C ILE A 87 25.93 -14.45 32.37
N LEU A 88 25.90 -15.22 33.45
CA LEU A 88 26.72 -14.95 34.63
C LEU A 88 28.21 -15.08 34.28
N GLY A 89 29.02 -14.10 34.68
CA GLY A 89 30.46 -14.12 34.43
C GLY A 89 31.25 -14.86 35.51
N GLU A 90 32.44 -15.33 35.13
CA GLU A 90 33.38 -16.01 36.01
C GLU A 90 34.31 -14.99 36.69
N LEU A 91 33.90 -14.50 37.86
CA LEU A 91 34.67 -13.51 38.64
C LEU A 91 36.11 -13.97 38.93
N GLU A 92 36.32 -15.27 39.16
CA GLU A 92 37.63 -15.89 39.40
C GLU A 92 38.60 -15.74 38.21
N ARG A 93 38.08 -15.47 37.01
CA ARG A 93 38.88 -15.20 35.80
C ARG A 93 38.94 -13.72 35.46
N GLY A 94 38.53 -12.84 36.37
CA GLY A 94 38.50 -11.40 36.19
C GLY A 94 37.38 -10.92 35.26
N GLN A 95 36.34 -11.72 35.03
CA GLN A 95 35.17 -11.29 34.25
C GLN A 95 34.24 -10.40 35.08
N ASN A 96 33.37 -9.64 34.42
CA ASN A 96 32.30 -8.90 35.10
C ASN A 96 31.27 -9.86 35.70
N GLN A 97 30.39 -9.35 36.57
CA GLN A 97 29.30 -10.13 37.19
C GLN A 97 28.41 -10.83 36.15
N TYR A 98 28.21 -10.19 35.00
CA TYR A 98 27.50 -10.76 33.87
C TYR A 98 28.17 -10.33 32.55
N GLN A 99 27.92 -11.12 31.52
CA GLN A 99 28.30 -10.85 30.14
C GLN A 99 27.03 -10.80 29.30
N ALA A 100 26.93 -9.77 28.47
CA ALA A 100 25.82 -9.61 27.54
C ALA A 100 26.24 -10.02 26.13
N LEU A 101 25.46 -10.89 25.51
CA LEU A 101 25.60 -11.31 24.12
C LEU A 101 24.35 -10.87 23.37
N CYS A 102 24.53 -10.28 22.18
CA CYS A 102 23.42 -9.92 21.32
C CYS A 102 23.53 -10.61 19.96
N PHE A 103 22.44 -11.21 19.50
CA PHE A 103 22.35 -11.89 18.20
C PHE A 103 21.22 -11.26 17.40
N ILE A 104 21.55 -10.73 16.24
CA ILE A 104 20.60 -10.06 15.35
C ILE A 104 20.46 -10.93 14.10
N SER A 105 19.24 -11.26 13.72
CA SER A 105 18.97 -12.08 12.52
C SER A 105 17.65 -11.65 11.87
N ARG A 106 17.40 -12.15 10.66
CA ARG A 106 16.13 -11.91 9.97
C ARG A 106 14.98 -12.67 10.64
N LEU A 107 13.85 -12.00 10.80
CA LEU A 107 12.60 -12.63 11.24
C LEU A 107 11.89 -13.27 10.03
N ASN A 108 11.65 -14.58 10.07
CA ASN A 108 10.84 -15.23 9.04
C ASN A 108 9.34 -15.21 9.41
N ARG A 109 8.49 -15.32 8.40
CA ARG A 109 7.04 -15.46 8.61
C ARG A 109 6.75 -16.74 9.40
N ASN A 110 5.80 -16.65 10.33
CA ASN A 110 5.29 -17.76 11.15
C ASN A 110 6.30 -18.36 12.17
N GLU A 111 7.38 -17.65 12.49
CA GLU A 111 8.26 -18.03 13.59
C GLU A 111 7.64 -17.73 14.97
N ILE A 112 6.85 -16.66 15.06
CA ILE A 112 6.18 -16.22 16.29
C ILE A 112 4.80 -15.62 15.97
N ILE A 113 3.92 -15.61 16.96
CA ILE A 113 2.58 -15.00 16.91
C ILE A 113 2.72 -13.47 16.69
N PRO A 114 2.04 -12.89 15.70
CA PRO A 114 2.06 -11.44 15.44
C PRO A 114 1.61 -10.60 16.63
N SER A 115 2.11 -9.36 16.70
CA SER A 115 1.84 -8.38 17.76
C SER A 115 0.33 -8.21 18.05
N GLU A 116 -0.49 -8.05 17.02
CA GLU A 116 -1.94 -7.85 17.15
C GLU A 116 -2.64 -9.05 17.82
N SER A 117 -2.18 -10.27 17.51
CA SER A 117 -2.73 -11.50 18.10
C SER A 117 -2.24 -11.69 19.54
N MET A 118 -0.95 -11.41 19.80
CA MET A 118 -0.38 -11.43 21.15
C MET A 118 -1.04 -10.42 22.08
N ALA A 119 -1.33 -9.21 21.61
CA ALA A 119 -1.95 -8.15 22.38
C ALA A 119 -3.38 -8.49 22.86
N ARG A 120 -4.02 -9.48 22.23
CA ARG A 120 -5.34 -9.99 22.59
C ARG A 120 -5.30 -11.21 23.51
N LEU A 121 -4.12 -11.77 23.77
CA LEU A 121 -3.99 -12.91 24.68
C LEU A 121 -4.37 -12.49 26.11
N ARG A 122 -5.18 -13.32 26.76
CA ARG A 122 -5.61 -13.14 28.14
C ARG A 122 -5.50 -14.47 28.87
N GLN A 123 -4.97 -14.43 30.09
CA GLN A 123 -4.91 -15.61 30.94
C GLN A 123 -6.17 -15.75 31.77
N LYS A 124 -6.81 -16.92 31.69
CA LYS A 124 -7.93 -17.28 32.58
C LYS A 124 -7.48 -17.74 33.96
N ASN A 125 -6.32 -18.40 34.07
CA ASN A 125 -5.74 -18.86 35.32
C ASN A 125 -4.25 -18.47 35.38
N PRO A 126 -3.87 -17.44 36.15
CA PRO A 126 -2.49 -16.97 36.30
C PRO A 126 -1.55 -18.01 36.90
N HIS A 127 -2.10 -18.96 37.65
CA HIS A 127 -1.31 -19.98 38.32
C HIS A 127 -1.10 -21.25 37.49
N ALA A 128 -1.72 -21.37 36.32
CA ALA A 128 -1.55 -22.54 35.47
C ALA A 128 -0.12 -22.59 34.89
N ILE A 129 0.55 -23.73 35.06
CA ILE A 129 1.83 -24.01 34.40
C ILE A 129 1.53 -24.48 32.98
N ARG A 130 2.07 -23.77 31.98
CA ARG A 130 1.89 -24.10 30.56
C ARG A 130 3.02 -25.00 30.09
N LEU A 131 2.65 -25.91 29.20
CA LEU A 131 3.54 -26.84 28.51
C LEU A 131 3.42 -26.55 27.01
N ALA A 132 4.53 -26.64 26.29
CA ALA A 132 4.51 -26.53 24.84
C ALA A 132 3.70 -27.69 24.23
N GLU A 133 2.76 -27.35 23.34
CA GLU A 133 1.96 -28.34 22.60
C GLU A 133 2.84 -29.11 21.60
N GLU A 134 3.74 -28.39 20.92
CA GLU A 134 4.73 -28.93 20.00
C GLU A 134 6.14 -28.62 20.52
N ARG A 135 7.00 -29.64 20.64
CA ARG A 135 8.41 -29.47 21.00
C ARG A 135 9.27 -29.52 19.74
N ARG A 136 9.61 -28.36 19.19
CA ARG A 136 10.50 -28.24 18.03
C ARG A 136 11.94 -28.59 18.40
N GLY A 137 12.70 -29.10 17.43
CA GLY A 137 14.11 -29.44 17.59
C GLY A 137 15.02 -28.22 17.76
N LEU A 138 16.26 -28.44 18.17
CA LEU A 138 17.27 -27.37 18.27
C LEU A 138 17.67 -26.89 16.87
N GLU A 139 17.59 -25.58 16.64
CA GLU A 139 18.12 -24.93 15.44
C GLU A 139 19.55 -24.44 15.72
N GLN A 140 20.48 -24.80 14.83
CA GLN A 140 21.87 -24.33 14.92
C GLN A 140 22.07 -23.19 13.94
N LEU A 141 22.44 -22.02 14.47
CA LEU A 141 22.72 -20.83 13.68
C LEU A 141 24.18 -20.40 13.88
N THR A 142 24.93 -20.31 12.78
CA THR A 142 26.32 -19.82 12.80
C THR A 142 26.35 -18.32 12.66
N MET A 143 26.77 -17.64 13.71
CA MET A 143 26.89 -16.18 13.75
C MET A 143 28.29 -15.78 13.26
N SER A 144 28.41 -15.57 11.95
CA SER A 144 29.70 -15.40 11.26
C SER A 144 30.21 -13.96 11.19
N ALA A 145 29.39 -12.96 11.56
CA ALA A 145 29.74 -11.55 11.44
C ALA A 145 29.53 -10.80 12.76
N ALA A 146 30.52 -10.01 13.16
CA ALA A 146 30.39 -9.04 14.25
C ALA A 146 29.73 -7.75 13.73
N VAL A 147 28.92 -7.11 14.56
CA VAL A 147 28.14 -5.92 14.18
C VAL A 147 28.50 -4.73 15.05
N ASN A 148 28.72 -3.59 14.43
CA ASN A 148 28.87 -2.33 15.17
C ASN A 148 27.48 -1.78 15.55
N LEU A 149 27.25 -1.55 16.85
CA LEU A 149 25.99 -1.07 17.40
C LEU A 149 25.46 0.20 16.70
N SER A 150 26.35 1.14 16.34
CA SER A 150 25.97 2.41 15.70
C SER A 150 25.40 2.23 14.29
N ARG A 151 25.85 1.21 13.56
CA ARG A 151 25.30 0.84 12.24
C ARG A 151 24.07 -0.03 12.38
N ALA A 152 24.08 -0.93 13.38
CA ALA A 152 22.98 -1.84 13.64
C ALA A 152 21.69 -1.12 14.05
N SER A 153 21.78 -0.01 14.78
CA SER A 153 20.61 0.78 15.20
C SER A 153 19.80 1.34 14.03
N GLN A 154 20.38 1.43 12.82
CA GLN A 154 19.65 1.83 11.60
C GLN A 154 18.71 0.74 11.09
N LEU A 155 18.97 -0.53 11.45
CA LEU A 155 18.19 -1.68 11.00
C LEU A 155 16.87 -1.81 11.79
N SER A 156 16.90 -1.55 13.10
CA SER A 156 15.73 -1.54 13.97
C SER A 156 15.99 -0.66 15.18
N SER A 157 14.97 0.10 15.59
CA SER A 157 15.01 0.97 16.77
C SER A 157 15.25 0.21 18.07
N HIS A 158 14.91 -1.09 18.12
CA HIS A 158 15.06 -1.92 19.32
C HIS A 158 16.51 -2.34 19.58
N ILE A 159 17.36 -2.36 18.54
CA ILE A 159 18.74 -2.87 18.63
C ILE A 159 19.57 -2.07 19.64
N HIS A 160 19.43 -0.74 19.66
CA HIS A 160 20.22 0.09 20.56
C HIS A 160 19.93 -0.26 22.03
N ASN A 161 18.65 -0.33 22.41
CA ASN A 161 18.25 -0.59 23.79
C ASN A 161 18.56 -2.03 24.21
N MET A 162 18.41 -3.00 23.30
CA MET A 162 18.70 -4.41 23.59
C MET A 162 20.19 -4.73 23.64
N CYS A 163 20.98 -4.21 22.71
CA CYS A 163 22.36 -4.65 22.52
C CYS A 163 23.40 -3.70 23.14
N SER A 164 23.00 -2.58 23.76
CA SER A 164 23.95 -1.61 24.35
C SER A 164 24.90 -2.21 25.38
N GLU A 165 24.39 -3.12 26.23
CA GLU A 165 25.17 -3.81 27.26
C GLU A 165 26.17 -4.82 26.68
N ALA A 166 25.89 -5.36 25.49
CA ALA A 166 26.75 -6.36 24.84
C ALA A 166 28.05 -5.76 24.27
N ARG A 167 28.13 -4.43 24.15
CA ARG A 167 29.30 -3.68 23.64
C ARG A 167 29.79 -4.24 22.30
N GLU A 168 30.85 -5.06 22.30
CA GLU A 168 31.46 -5.66 21.10
C GLU A 168 30.93 -7.07 20.79
N ALA A 169 30.19 -7.69 21.71
CA ALA A 169 29.67 -9.04 21.61
C ALA A 169 28.28 -9.07 20.91
N ILE A 170 28.20 -8.39 19.76
CA ILE A 170 27.01 -8.29 18.92
C ILE A 170 27.30 -9.03 17.61
N TYR A 171 26.50 -10.05 17.31
CA TYR A 171 26.74 -10.92 16.18
C TYR A 171 25.51 -11.09 15.28
N THR A 172 25.77 -11.40 14.02
CA THR A 172 24.75 -11.70 13.00
C THR A 172 25.29 -12.73 12.01
N ARG A 173 24.45 -13.13 11.05
CA ARG A 173 24.80 -14.03 9.95
C ARG A 173 25.20 -13.22 8.73
N GLU A 174 26.25 -13.64 8.03
CA GLU A 174 26.65 -13.01 6.76
C GLU A 174 25.52 -13.03 5.70
N ALA A 175 24.71 -14.10 5.69
CA ALA A 175 23.53 -14.20 4.84
C ALA A 175 22.48 -13.12 5.12
N ASP A 176 22.30 -12.73 6.39
CA ASP A 176 21.35 -11.69 6.80
C ASP A 176 21.89 -10.30 6.42
N VAL A 177 23.18 -10.05 6.64
CA VAL A 177 23.85 -8.80 6.19
C VAL A 177 23.69 -8.61 4.69
N LYS A 178 23.99 -9.64 3.90
CA LYS A 178 23.83 -9.60 2.44
C LYS A 178 22.37 -9.32 2.05
N HIS A 179 21.41 -9.95 2.73
CA HIS A 179 20.00 -9.73 2.47
C HIS A 179 19.57 -8.27 2.70
N TRP A 180 19.99 -7.65 3.81
CA TRP A 180 19.65 -6.26 4.11
C TRP A 180 20.32 -5.27 3.14
N LEU A 181 21.60 -5.50 2.80
CA LEU A 181 22.31 -4.69 1.79
C LEU A 181 21.66 -4.80 0.41
N ASP A 182 21.30 -6.01 -0.02
CA ASP A 182 20.62 -6.25 -1.30
C ASP A 182 19.24 -5.56 -1.33
N LYS A 183 18.51 -5.54 -0.20
CA LYS A 183 17.22 -4.85 -0.07
C LYS A 183 17.41 -3.34 -0.23
N GLU A 184 18.37 -2.75 0.48
CA GLU A 184 18.66 -1.30 0.40
C GLU A 184 19.10 -0.89 -1.01
N ALA A 185 20.03 -1.64 -1.61
CA ALA A 185 20.50 -1.37 -2.97
C ALA A 185 19.39 -1.44 -4.02
N LYS A 186 18.46 -2.40 -3.89
CA LYS A 186 17.27 -2.49 -4.76
C LYS A 186 16.37 -1.28 -4.61
N MET A 187 16.14 -0.80 -3.38
CA MET A 187 15.31 0.39 -3.15
C MET A 187 15.96 1.65 -3.73
N ALA A 188 17.26 1.83 -3.54
CA ALA A 188 18.00 2.93 -4.15
C ALA A 188 17.92 2.90 -5.69
N LEU A 189 18.09 1.72 -6.29
CA LEU A 189 17.95 1.53 -7.74
C LEU A 189 16.54 1.88 -8.23
N LEU A 190 15.49 1.47 -7.50
CA LEU A 190 14.10 1.81 -7.84
C LEU A 190 13.85 3.33 -7.80
N VAL A 191 14.41 4.04 -6.82
CA VAL A 191 14.30 5.50 -6.72
C VAL A 191 14.97 6.17 -7.92
N VAL A 192 16.22 5.79 -8.23
CA VAL A 192 16.96 6.33 -9.37
C VAL A 192 16.22 6.07 -10.68
N TRP A 193 15.70 4.86 -10.87
CA TRP A 193 14.94 4.50 -12.05
C TRP A 193 13.63 5.28 -12.17
N SER A 194 12.91 5.48 -11.07
CA SER A 194 11.68 6.28 -11.05
C SER A 194 11.95 7.74 -11.43
N LEU A 195 13.05 8.32 -10.94
CA LEU A 195 13.48 9.67 -11.31
C LEU A 195 13.84 9.75 -12.79
N LEU A 196 14.55 8.75 -13.32
CA LEU A 196 14.87 8.68 -14.75
C LEU A 196 13.60 8.62 -15.61
N CYS A 197 12.64 7.76 -15.27
CA CYS A 197 11.36 7.67 -15.97
C CYS A 197 10.60 9.00 -15.92
N LEU A 198 10.56 9.67 -14.76
CA LEU A 198 9.97 11.00 -14.62
C LEU A 198 10.67 12.02 -15.54
N SER A 199 12.01 12.06 -15.54
CA SER A 199 12.77 12.93 -16.44
C SER A 199 12.47 12.63 -17.92
N CYS A 200 12.36 11.36 -18.31
CA CYS A 200 12.00 10.99 -19.68
C CYS A 200 10.62 11.54 -20.09
N TRP A 201 9.60 11.43 -19.23
CA TRP A 201 8.27 11.97 -19.50
C TRP A 201 8.26 13.50 -19.59
N VAL A 202 8.96 14.17 -18.69
CA VAL A 202 9.13 15.62 -18.70
C VAL A 202 9.84 16.08 -19.98
N SER A 203 10.95 15.43 -20.35
CA SER A 203 11.66 15.73 -21.60
C SER A 203 10.78 15.49 -22.82
N PHE A 204 10.01 14.40 -22.84
CA PHE A 204 9.07 14.12 -23.93
C PHE A 204 8.02 15.21 -24.09
N TYR A 205 7.44 15.70 -22.98
CA TYR A 205 6.53 16.85 -23.00
C TYR A 205 7.19 18.11 -23.60
N PHE A 206 8.41 18.46 -23.17
CA PHE A 206 9.10 19.63 -23.70
C PHE A 206 9.46 19.49 -25.18
N ILE A 207 9.84 18.29 -25.63
CA ILE A 207 10.06 18.00 -27.06
C ILE A 207 8.78 18.25 -27.85
N LEU A 208 7.63 17.75 -27.37
CA LEU A 208 6.34 18.00 -28.01
C LEU A 208 5.98 19.49 -28.03
N CYS A 209 6.24 20.23 -26.95
CA CYS A 209 6.06 21.68 -26.91
C CYS A 209 6.93 22.42 -27.95
N ASN A 210 8.14 21.94 -28.22
CA ASN A 210 9.01 22.52 -29.25
C ASN A 210 8.54 22.16 -30.67
N VAL A 211 8.18 20.90 -30.92
CA VAL A 211 7.73 20.43 -32.24
C VAL A 211 6.37 20.98 -32.61
N TYR A 212 5.44 21.00 -31.66
CA TYR A 212 4.06 21.46 -31.83
C TYR A 212 3.82 22.79 -31.10
N GLY A 213 4.76 23.73 -31.20
CA GLY A 213 4.68 25.04 -30.54
C GLY A 213 3.49 25.91 -30.97
N SER A 214 2.82 25.57 -32.07
CA SER A 214 1.57 26.20 -32.51
C SER A 214 0.31 25.70 -31.78
N ARG A 215 0.41 24.60 -31.02
CA ARG A 215 -0.68 24.02 -30.25
C ARG A 215 -0.60 24.46 -28.78
N SER A 216 -1.69 24.31 -28.04
CA SER A 216 -1.73 24.66 -26.62
C SER A 216 -0.88 23.70 -25.77
N CYS A 217 -0.43 24.16 -24.60
CA CYS A 217 0.29 23.31 -23.65
C CYS A 217 -0.54 22.07 -23.25
N GLU A 218 -1.86 22.22 -23.09
CA GLU A 218 -2.75 21.09 -22.82
C GLU A 218 -2.76 20.07 -23.96
N TRP A 219 -2.75 20.50 -25.21
CA TRP A 219 -2.68 19.58 -26.36
C TRP A 219 -1.46 18.67 -26.28
N ASN A 220 -0.29 19.24 -25.97
CA ASN A 220 0.96 18.49 -25.86
C ASN A 220 0.93 17.55 -24.66
N CYS A 221 0.38 17.97 -23.52
CA CYS A 221 0.18 17.10 -22.36
C CYS A 221 -0.74 15.91 -22.66
N ARG A 222 -1.89 16.16 -23.31
CA ARG A 222 -2.85 15.11 -23.71
C ARG A 222 -2.23 14.09 -24.67
N LEU A 223 -1.27 14.51 -25.50
CA LEU A 223 -0.52 13.60 -26.35
C LEU A 223 0.44 12.72 -25.53
N VAL A 224 1.09 13.27 -24.49
CA VAL A 224 1.86 12.48 -23.53
C VAL A 224 0.97 11.45 -22.81
N THR A 225 -0.20 11.88 -22.33
CA THR A 225 -1.19 10.99 -21.70
C THR A 225 -1.64 9.87 -22.63
N LEU A 226 -1.88 10.16 -23.91
CA LEU A 226 -2.26 9.16 -24.89
C LEU A 226 -1.15 8.12 -25.11
N VAL A 227 0.10 8.58 -25.27
CA VAL A 227 1.27 7.70 -25.44
C VAL A 227 1.45 6.82 -24.20
N HIS A 228 1.36 7.39 -23.00
CA HIS A 228 1.40 6.63 -21.76
C HIS A 228 0.29 5.58 -21.70
N GLY A 229 -0.96 5.96 -21.95
CA GLY A 229 -2.09 5.04 -21.87
C GLY A 229 -1.93 3.85 -22.82
N ILE A 230 -1.45 4.08 -24.06
CA ILE A 230 -1.17 3.01 -25.02
C ILE A 230 -0.04 2.10 -24.50
N LEU A 231 1.09 2.68 -24.07
CA LEU A 231 2.23 1.91 -23.55
C LEU A 231 1.85 1.09 -22.33
N ALA A 232 1.13 1.69 -21.37
CA ALA A 232 0.67 1.04 -20.15
C ALA A 232 -0.22 -0.15 -20.49
N VAL A 233 -1.23 0.02 -21.35
CA VAL A 233 -2.15 -1.05 -21.76
C VAL A 233 -1.42 -2.18 -22.49
N CYS A 234 -0.49 -1.86 -23.40
CA CYS A 234 0.27 -2.88 -24.12
C CYS A 234 1.16 -3.69 -23.19
N ILE A 235 1.94 -3.04 -22.32
CA ILE A 235 2.88 -3.72 -21.42
C ILE A 235 2.11 -4.53 -20.36
N THR A 236 1.11 -3.93 -19.71
CA THR A 236 0.34 -4.63 -18.67
C THR A 236 -0.58 -5.71 -19.23
N GLY A 237 -1.08 -5.53 -20.45
CA GLY A 237 -1.78 -6.59 -21.19
C GLY A 237 -0.86 -7.77 -21.49
N TYR A 238 0.36 -7.52 -21.96
CA TYR A 238 1.34 -8.59 -22.15
C TYR A 238 1.67 -9.32 -20.84
N ILE A 239 1.86 -8.58 -19.74
CA ILE A 239 2.08 -9.17 -18.42
C ILE A 239 0.91 -10.08 -18.03
N GLY A 240 -0.33 -9.60 -18.16
CA GLY A 240 -1.51 -10.35 -17.75
C GLY A 240 -1.77 -11.59 -18.61
N TYR A 241 -1.67 -11.49 -19.93
CA TYR A 241 -2.10 -12.55 -20.85
C TYR A 241 -0.98 -13.48 -21.33
N VAL A 242 0.29 -13.07 -21.23
CA VAL A 242 1.43 -13.82 -21.79
C VAL A 242 2.47 -14.17 -20.74
N ASP A 243 3.00 -13.18 -20.01
CA ASP A 243 4.08 -13.40 -19.03
C ASP A 243 3.59 -14.10 -17.76
N GLY A 244 2.42 -13.67 -17.27
CA GLY A 244 1.85 -14.11 -16.01
C GLY A 244 2.59 -13.52 -14.78
N PRO A 245 2.27 -14.03 -13.57
CA PRO A 245 1.18 -14.97 -13.27
C PRO A 245 -0.22 -14.36 -13.50
N TRP A 246 -1.26 -15.18 -13.57
CA TRP A 246 -2.63 -14.70 -13.82
C TRP A 246 -3.23 -13.98 -12.59
N PRO A 247 -3.74 -12.73 -12.71
CA PRO A 247 -4.16 -11.90 -11.57
C PRO A 247 -5.29 -12.50 -10.73
N PHE A 248 -6.17 -13.31 -11.33
CA PHE A 248 -7.34 -13.87 -10.61
C PHE A 248 -6.99 -15.09 -9.74
N THR A 249 -5.85 -15.75 -9.98
CA THR A 249 -5.47 -16.98 -9.29
C THR A 249 -4.26 -16.81 -8.39
N TYR A 250 -3.40 -15.83 -8.69
CA TYR A 250 -2.15 -15.60 -7.97
C TYR A 250 -2.00 -14.19 -7.36
N PRO A 251 -3.02 -13.62 -6.70
CA PRO A 251 -2.83 -12.34 -6.00
C PRO A 251 -1.83 -12.49 -4.85
N GLY A 252 -1.06 -11.43 -4.58
CA GLY A 252 -0.08 -11.34 -3.50
C GLY A 252 1.26 -12.02 -3.78
N THR A 253 1.55 -12.38 -5.04
CA THR A 253 2.86 -12.93 -5.42
C THR A 253 3.94 -11.86 -5.46
N LYS A 254 5.21 -12.29 -5.41
CA LYS A 254 6.37 -11.40 -5.57
C LYS A 254 6.35 -10.71 -6.93
N ASN A 255 6.82 -9.47 -6.95
CA ASN A 255 6.87 -8.66 -8.17
C ASN A 255 7.90 -9.23 -9.14
N THR A 256 7.50 -9.44 -10.40
CA THR A 256 8.45 -9.80 -11.47
C THR A 256 9.20 -8.56 -11.96
N PRO A 257 10.40 -8.70 -12.57
CA PRO A 257 11.12 -7.56 -13.13
C PRO A 257 10.30 -6.76 -14.15
N LEU A 258 9.48 -7.44 -14.95
CA LEU A 258 8.62 -6.80 -15.95
C LEU A 258 7.47 -6.01 -15.31
N GLN A 259 6.85 -6.55 -14.26
CA GLN A 259 5.84 -5.84 -13.46
C GLN A 259 6.42 -4.59 -12.80
N ILE A 260 7.62 -4.69 -12.22
CA ILE A 260 8.34 -3.54 -11.65
C ILE A 260 8.58 -2.49 -12.74
N SER A 261 9.07 -2.91 -13.91
CA SER A 261 9.31 -2.00 -15.05
C SER A 261 8.05 -1.24 -15.44
N ALA A 262 6.93 -1.95 -15.62
CA ALA A 262 5.65 -1.37 -16.00
C ALA A 262 5.16 -0.34 -14.96
N MET A 263 5.25 -0.69 -13.68
CA MET A 263 4.84 0.18 -12.58
C MET A 263 5.74 1.42 -12.46
N VAL A 264 7.07 1.29 -12.61
CA VAL A 264 8.01 2.42 -12.52
C VAL A 264 7.83 3.41 -13.69
N VAL A 265 7.64 2.90 -14.90
CA VAL A 265 7.34 3.74 -16.08
C VAL A 265 6.04 4.53 -15.88
N SER A 266 5.00 3.87 -15.36
CA SER A 266 3.71 4.50 -15.06
C SER A 266 3.76 5.45 -13.88
N LEU A 267 4.55 5.15 -12.84
CA LEU A 267 4.76 6.04 -11.69
C LEU A 267 5.37 7.37 -12.14
N GLY A 268 6.41 7.32 -12.98
CA GLY A 268 7.03 8.52 -13.55
C GLY A 268 6.01 9.38 -14.32
N TYR A 269 5.14 8.76 -15.11
CA TYR A 269 4.06 9.45 -15.81
C TYR A 269 3.05 10.06 -14.84
N PHE A 270 2.54 9.29 -13.88
CA PHE A 270 1.50 9.79 -12.97
C PHE A 270 1.99 10.94 -12.10
N ILE A 271 3.27 10.95 -11.70
CA ILE A 271 3.87 12.09 -10.99
C ILE A 271 3.91 13.32 -11.89
N PHE A 272 4.35 13.17 -13.15
CA PHE A 272 4.34 14.24 -14.14
C PHE A 272 2.91 14.80 -14.36
N ASP A 273 1.94 13.92 -14.61
CA ASP A 273 0.56 14.28 -14.94
C ASP A 273 -0.14 14.92 -13.74
N MET A 274 0.09 14.41 -12.52
CA MET A 274 -0.39 15.02 -11.28
C MET A 274 0.14 16.45 -11.12
N ALA A 275 1.46 16.65 -11.27
CA ALA A 275 2.07 17.96 -11.15
C ALA A 275 1.50 18.93 -12.20
N TRP A 276 1.31 18.46 -13.44
CA TRP A 276 0.74 19.24 -14.52
C TRP A 276 -0.73 19.63 -14.23
N CYS A 277 -1.57 18.67 -13.82
CA CYS A 277 -2.97 18.90 -13.50
C CYS A 277 -3.17 19.85 -12.31
N VAL A 278 -2.33 19.76 -11.28
CA VAL A 278 -2.38 20.67 -10.12
C VAL A 278 -1.93 22.08 -10.51
N TYR A 279 -0.88 22.20 -11.32
CA TYR A 279 -0.34 23.48 -11.75
C TYR A 279 -1.32 24.23 -12.67
N PHE A 280 -1.87 23.55 -13.70
CA PHE A 280 -2.78 24.16 -14.66
C PHE A 280 -4.26 24.11 -14.25
N ARG A 281 -4.60 23.39 -13.17
CA ARG A 281 -5.98 23.22 -12.65
C ARG A 281 -6.97 22.75 -13.71
N THR A 282 -6.54 21.81 -14.55
CA THR A 282 -7.29 21.32 -15.71
C THR A 282 -8.33 20.26 -15.35
N GLU A 283 -8.16 19.60 -14.21
CA GLU A 283 -8.93 18.41 -13.85
C GLU A 283 -9.64 18.52 -12.50
N GLY A 284 -10.75 17.79 -12.37
CA GLY A 284 -11.59 17.79 -11.17
C GLY A 284 -11.01 16.97 -10.02
N PRO A 285 -11.52 17.16 -8.78
CA PRO A 285 -11.00 16.51 -7.58
C PRO A 285 -11.07 14.98 -7.61
N VAL A 286 -12.07 14.41 -8.30
CA VAL A 286 -12.21 12.94 -8.45
C VAL A 286 -11.06 12.36 -9.27
N MET A 287 -10.63 13.05 -10.34
CA MET A 287 -9.48 12.63 -11.12
C MET A 287 -8.19 12.75 -10.32
N LEU A 288 -7.99 13.86 -9.60
CA LEU A 288 -6.84 14.02 -8.72
C LEU A 288 -6.78 12.92 -7.67
N ALA A 289 -7.90 12.58 -7.02
CA ALA A 289 -7.96 11.48 -6.06
C ALA A 289 -7.58 10.14 -6.71
N HIS A 290 -8.03 9.88 -7.95
CA HIS A 290 -7.65 8.70 -8.72
C HIS A 290 -6.13 8.64 -8.95
N HIS A 291 -5.49 9.72 -9.41
CA HIS A 291 -4.04 9.75 -9.59
C HIS A 291 -3.28 9.60 -8.28
N THR A 292 -3.72 10.26 -7.19
CA THR A 292 -3.09 10.12 -5.87
C THR A 292 -3.12 8.67 -5.41
N MET A 293 -4.27 8.00 -5.53
CA MET A 293 -4.41 6.61 -5.12
C MET A 293 -3.62 5.65 -6.03
N SER A 294 -3.54 5.92 -7.34
CA SER A 294 -2.67 5.16 -8.26
C SER A 294 -1.18 5.31 -7.89
N ILE A 295 -0.71 6.53 -7.59
CA ILE A 295 0.68 6.79 -7.15
C ILE A 295 0.97 6.06 -5.85
N LEU A 296 0.11 6.22 -4.84
CA LEU A 296 0.29 5.58 -3.53
C LEU A 296 0.24 4.04 -3.65
N GLY A 297 -0.67 3.50 -4.47
CA GLY A 297 -0.78 2.07 -4.72
C GLY A 297 0.47 1.49 -5.38
N ILE A 298 1.01 2.17 -6.39
CA ILE A 298 2.25 1.75 -7.05
C ILE A 298 3.44 1.83 -6.07
N LEU A 299 3.58 2.94 -5.34
CA LEU A 299 4.66 3.10 -4.35
C LEU A 299 4.62 2.01 -3.28
N LEU A 300 3.43 1.70 -2.76
CA LEU A 300 3.24 0.65 -1.76
C LEU A 300 3.60 -0.73 -2.34
N THR A 301 3.18 -1.03 -3.56
CA THR A 301 3.48 -2.31 -4.24
C THR A 301 4.97 -2.48 -4.50
N LEU A 302 5.65 -1.41 -4.94
CA LEU A 302 7.11 -1.40 -5.14
C LEU A 302 7.87 -1.54 -3.81
N TRP A 303 7.42 -0.87 -2.75
CA TRP A 303 8.04 -0.94 -1.43
C TRP A 303 7.88 -2.31 -0.78
N LEU A 304 6.71 -2.93 -0.91
CA LEU A 304 6.45 -4.27 -0.38
C LEU A 304 7.15 -5.37 -1.19
N GLY A 305 7.43 -5.14 -2.47
CA GLY A 305 8.00 -6.15 -3.38
C GLY A 305 7.03 -7.31 -3.69
N GLU A 306 5.76 -7.15 -3.35
CA GLU A 306 4.68 -8.13 -3.49
C GLU A 306 3.44 -7.43 -4.08
N SER A 307 2.54 -8.21 -4.69
CA SER A 307 1.26 -7.77 -5.29
C SER A 307 1.37 -6.98 -6.60
N GLY A 308 2.49 -7.12 -7.30
CA GLY A 308 2.77 -6.45 -8.59
C GLY A 308 1.83 -6.87 -9.70
N ILE A 309 1.29 -8.09 -9.65
CA ILE A 309 0.31 -8.57 -10.61
C ILE A 309 -1.04 -7.88 -10.44
N GLU A 310 -1.52 -7.70 -9.19
CA GLU A 310 -2.71 -6.89 -8.93
C GLU A 310 -2.49 -5.43 -9.35
N GLY A 311 -1.34 -4.86 -9.01
CA GLY A 311 -0.96 -3.50 -9.42
C GLY A 311 -0.99 -3.32 -10.95
N CYS A 312 -0.42 -4.25 -11.71
CA CYS A 312 -0.45 -4.23 -13.17
C CYS A 312 -1.85 -4.44 -13.75
N ALA A 313 -2.67 -5.30 -13.15
CA ALA A 313 -4.04 -5.53 -13.59
C ALA A 313 -4.95 -4.31 -13.33
N VAL A 314 -4.80 -3.64 -12.17
CA VAL A 314 -5.46 -2.36 -11.90
C VAL A 314 -5.01 -1.31 -12.91
N LEU A 315 -3.70 -1.20 -13.17
CA LEU A 315 -3.15 -0.26 -14.15
C LEU A 315 -3.70 -0.53 -15.56
N PHE A 316 -3.78 -1.79 -15.99
CA PHE A 316 -4.41 -2.18 -17.25
C PHE A 316 -5.88 -1.73 -17.29
N GLY A 317 -6.67 -2.13 -16.29
CA GLY A 317 -8.10 -1.82 -16.23
C GLY A 317 -8.40 -0.32 -16.11
N SER A 318 -7.52 0.44 -15.46
CA SER A 318 -7.66 1.89 -15.38
C SER A 318 -7.26 2.58 -16.69
N GLU A 319 -6.18 2.16 -17.34
CA GLU A 319 -5.66 2.83 -18.54
C GLU A 319 -6.34 2.41 -19.84
N ILE A 320 -6.97 1.24 -19.91
CA ILE A 320 -7.60 0.74 -21.16
C ILE A 320 -8.67 1.69 -21.71
N THR A 321 -9.33 2.46 -20.84
CA THR A 321 -10.32 3.48 -21.23
C THR A 321 -9.70 4.83 -21.61
N ASN A 322 -8.43 5.08 -21.27
CA ASN A 322 -7.79 6.38 -21.38
C ASN A 322 -7.56 6.81 -22.85
N PRO A 323 -7.11 5.96 -23.79
CA PRO A 323 -6.99 6.34 -25.19
C PRO A 323 -8.31 6.88 -25.80
N LEU A 324 -9.46 6.33 -25.40
CA LEU A 324 -10.77 6.82 -25.84
C LEU A 324 -11.13 8.18 -25.21
N LEU A 325 -10.76 8.41 -23.94
CA LEU A 325 -10.91 9.72 -23.30
C LEU A 325 -10.08 10.79 -24.01
N GLN A 326 -8.83 10.48 -24.35
CA GLN A 326 -7.96 11.40 -25.08
C GLN A 326 -8.49 11.64 -26.50
N ALA A 327 -8.89 10.59 -27.23
CA ALA A 327 -9.49 10.71 -28.56
C ALA A 327 -10.73 11.63 -28.53
N ARG A 328 -11.59 11.47 -27.52
CA ARG A 328 -12.76 12.34 -27.32
C ARG A 328 -12.37 13.80 -27.13
N TRP A 329 -11.33 14.09 -26.34
CA TRP A 329 -10.83 15.46 -26.14
C TRP A 329 -10.31 16.06 -27.45
N PHE A 330 -9.51 15.31 -28.22
CA PHE A 330 -9.00 15.75 -29.52
C PHE A 330 -10.12 15.99 -30.55
N LEU A 331 -11.16 15.16 -30.57
CA LEU A 331 -12.34 15.37 -31.43
C LEU A 331 -13.10 16.65 -31.09
N LYS A 332 -13.19 17.00 -29.80
CA LYS A 332 -13.78 18.28 -29.37
C LYS A 332 -12.93 19.46 -29.84
N GLN A 333 -11.61 19.37 -29.67
CA GLN A 333 -10.69 20.46 -30.02
C GLN A 333 -10.58 20.69 -31.53
N THR A 334 -10.75 19.63 -32.34
CA THR A 334 -10.73 19.72 -33.80
C THR A 334 -12.09 20.01 -34.42
N GLY A 335 -13.17 20.14 -33.63
CA GLY A 335 -14.53 20.40 -34.10
C GLY A 335 -15.30 19.19 -34.64
N HIS A 336 -14.69 18.00 -34.65
CA HIS A 336 -15.28 16.76 -35.19
C HIS A 336 -16.11 15.96 -34.17
N TYR A 337 -16.33 16.47 -32.95
CA TYR A 337 -17.05 15.74 -31.90
C TYR A 337 -18.51 15.40 -32.24
N ARG A 338 -19.19 16.23 -33.05
CA ARG A 338 -20.57 15.97 -33.50
C ARG A 338 -20.68 14.96 -34.65
N SER A 339 -19.58 14.35 -35.05
CA SER A 339 -19.57 13.32 -36.09
C SER A 339 -19.90 11.93 -35.52
N LEU A 340 -20.19 10.98 -36.42
CA LEU A 340 -20.37 9.57 -36.07
C LEU A 340 -19.17 9.01 -35.30
N LEU A 341 -17.96 9.48 -35.58
CA LEU A 341 -16.75 9.08 -34.86
C LEU A 341 -16.82 9.49 -33.38
N GLY A 342 -17.30 10.69 -33.06
CA GLY A 342 -17.47 11.16 -31.68
C GLY A 342 -18.51 10.33 -30.92
N ASP A 343 -19.57 9.91 -31.60
CA ASP A 343 -20.59 9.04 -31.02
C ASP A 343 -20.08 7.63 -30.75
N VAL A 344 -19.34 7.05 -31.70
CA VAL A 344 -18.68 5.75 -31.53
C VAL A 344 -17.70 5.78 -30.36
N VAL A 345 -16.87 6.81 -30.25
CA VAL A 345 -15.91 6.95 -29.14
C VAL A 345 -16.61 7.03 -27.79
N ASP A 346 -17.69 7.82 -27.65
CA ASP A 346 -18.43 7.90 -26.39
C ASP A 346 -19.06 6.55 -26.01
N VAL A 347 -19.66 5.83 -26.97
CA VAL A 347 -20.26 4.50 -26.72
C VAL A 347 -19.20 3.48 -26.33
N LEU A 348 -18.09 3.39 -27.07
CA LEU A 348 -16.99 2.50 -26.76
C LEU A 348 -16.39 2.80 -25.38
N PHE A 349 -16.23 4.07 -25.04
CA PHE A 349 -15.72 4.47 -23.72
C PHE A 349 -16.64 3.96 -22.60
N VAL A 350 -17.96 4.16 -22.72
CA VAL A 350 -18.92 3.71 -21.70
C VAL A 350 -18.91 2.19 -21.57
N LEU A 351 -18.99 1.46 -22.69
CA LEU A 351 -19.00 -0.01 -22.69
C LEU A 351 -17.71 -0.58 -22.07
N LEU A 352 -16.57 -0.06 -22.49
CA LEU A 352 -15.27 -0.50 -22.01
C LEU A 352 -15.08 -0.17 -20.52
N PHE A 353 -15.54 1.00 -20.07
CA PHE A 353 -15.50 1.39 -18.66
C PHE A 353 -16.33 0.43 -17.79
N VAL A 354 -17.58 0.14 -18.18
CA VAL A 354 -18.45 -0.79 -17.43
C VAL A 354 -17.82 -2.19 -17.41
N ALA A 355 -17.41 -2.71 -18.56
CA ALA A 355 -16.83 -4.04 -18.67
C ALA A 355 -15.56 -4.18 -17.82
N MET A 356 -14.58 -3.30 -18.02
CA MET A 356 -13.26 -3.45 -17.42
C MET A 356 -13.21 -2.98 -15.97
N ARG A 357 -13.80 -1.83 -15.62
CA ARG A 357 -13.68 -1.26 -14.27
C ARG A 357 -14.72 -1.77 -13.29
N ILE A 358 -15.94 -2.09 -13.76
CA ILE A 358 -17.00 -2.56 -12.85
C ILE A 358 -17.03 -4.08 -12.75
N PHE A 359 -17.12 -4.78 -13.88
CA PHE A 359 -17.24 -6.24 -13.88
C PHE A 359 -15.89 -6.93 -13.66
N VAL A 360 -14.92 -6.71 -14.56
CA VAL A 360 -13.59 -7.32 -14.45
C VAL A 360 -12.88 -6.84 -13.18
N GLY A 361 -12.90 -5.53 -12.90
CA GLY A 361 -12.37 -4.95 -11.67
C GLY A 361 -13.03 -5.49 -10.39
N GLY A 362 -14.35 -5.69 -10.40
CA GLY A 362 -15.09 -6.27 -9.26
C GLY A 362 -14.73 -7.73 -9.02
N ALA A 363 -14.61 -8.53 -10.08
CA ALA A 363 -14.18 -9.92 -10.00
C ALA A 363 -12.73 -10.01 -9.48
N MET A 364 -11.85 -9.12 -9.92
CA MET A 364 -10.46 -9.07 -9.47
C MET A 364 -10.37 -8.71 -7.97
N LEU A 365 -11.11 -7.68 -7.54
CA LEU A 365 -11.18 -7.30 -6.13
C LEU A 365 -11.71 -8.44 -5.26
N TYR A 366 -12.71 -9.18 -5.74
CA TYR A 366 -13.23 -10.36 -5.03
C TYR A 366 -12.14 -11.42 -4.82
N CYS A 367 -11.37 -11.74 -5.86
CA CYS A 367 -10.23 -12.67 -5.76
C CYS A 367 -9.15 -12.18 -4.78
N GLU A 368 -8.84 -10.89 -4.80
CA GLU A 368 -7.86 -10.26 -3.91
C GLU A 368 -8.31 -10.33 -2.43
N LEU A 369 -9.58 -10.01 -2.15
CA LEU A 369 -10.12 -9.99 -0.78
C LEU A 369 -10.16 -11.37 -0.14
N ILE A 370 -10.49 -12.42 -0.91
CA ILE A 370 -10.56 -13.80 -0.41
C ILE A 370 -9.17 -14.41 -0.26
N SER A 371 -8.20 -13.99 -1.06
CA SER A 371 -6.85 -14.54 -0.98
C SER A 371 -6.21 -14.23 0.38
N PRO A 372 -5.57 -15.21 1.04
CA PRO A 372 -4.84 -14.97 2.28
C PRO A 372 -3.46 -14.33 2.05
N ARG A 373 -3.01 -14.16 0.80
CA ARG A 373 -1.66 -13.69 0.48
C ARG A 373 -1.48 -12.17 0.52
N PRO A 374 -2.35 -11.35 -0.11
CA PRO A 374 -2.16 -9.90 -0.13
C PRO A 374 -2.21 -9.32 1.27
N ARG A 375 -1.29 -8.41 1.56
CA ARG A 375 -1.27 -7.70 2.85
C ARG A 375 -2.53 -6.85 3.00
N PHE A 376 -2.95 -6.63 4.25
CA PHE A 376 -4.16 -5.87 4.57
C PHE A 376 -4.22 -4.51 3.86
N PHE A 377 -3.11 -3.76 3.83
CA PHE A 377 -3.05 -2.44 3.17
C PHE A 377 -3.27 -2.49 1.66
N ILE A 378 -2.85 -3.57 0.98
CA ILE A 378 -3.11 -3.78 -0.46
C ILE A 378 -4.61 -3.92 -0.69
N LYS A 379 -5.28 -4.76 0.11
CA LYS A 379 -6.74 -4.97 0.06
C LYS A 379 -7.52 -3.67 0.28
N CYS A 380 -7.11 -2.86 1.26
CA CYS A 380 -7.72 -1.54 1.48
C CYS A 380 -7.56 -0.62 0.27
N GLY A 381 -6.38 -0.63 -0.38
CA GLY A 381 -6.12 0.09 -1.62
C GLY A 381 -7.02 -0.36 -2.77
N GLY A 382 -7.19 -1.67 -2.95
CA GLY A 382 -8.09 -2.26 -3.95
C GLY A 382 -9.55 -1.80 -3.75
N VAL A 383 -10.05 -1.85 -2.52
CA VAL A 383 -11.41 -1.37 -2.18
C VAL A 383 -11.55 0.13 -2.48
N ALA A 384 -10.57 0.95 -2.10
CA ALA A 384 -10.59 2.39 -2.36
C ALA A 384 -10.62 2.70 -3.86
N MET A 385 -9.77 2.04 -4.65
CA MET A 385 -9.73 2.20 -6.12
C MET A 385 -11.03 1.76 -6.79
N TYR A 386 -11.65 0.68 -6.31
CA TYR A 386 -12.94 0.23 -6.81
C TYR A 386 -14.07 1.19 -6.45
N ALA A 387 -14.07 1.76 -5.24
CA ALA A 387 -15.03 2.78 -4.84
C ALA A 387 -14.94 4.03 -5.73
N LEU A 388 -13.74 4.50 -6.08
CA LEU A 388 -13.59 5.59 -7.06
C LEU A 388 -14.17 5.24 -8.44
N SER A 389 -14.05 3.98 -8.87
CA SER A 389 -14.64 3.53 -10.14
C SER A 389 -16.17 3.64 -10.14
N TRP A 390 -16.81 3.42 -8.99
CA TRP A 390 -18.25 3.68 -8.82
C TRP A 390 -18.60 5.16 -8.79
N VAL A 391 -17.76 6.02 -8.20
CA VAL A 391 -17.95 7.48 -8.27
C VAL A 391 -17.93 7.95 -9.74
N PHE A 392 -16.94 7.52 -10.51
CA PHE A 392 -16.89 7.79 -11.95
C PHE A 392 -18.10 7.21 -12.70
N MET A 393 -18.59 6.02 -12.32
CA MET A 393 -19.79 5.44 -12.93
C MET A 393 -21.01 6.35 -12.79
N VAL A 394 -21.21 6.98 -11.63
CA VAL A 394 -22.31 7.93 -11.43
C VAL A 394 -22.22 9.11 -12.40
N ASP A 395 -21.02 9.64 -12.63
CA ASP A 395 -20.81 10.73 -13.58
C ASP A 395 -21.03 10.31 -15.03
N ILE A 396 -20.62 9.08 -15.38
CA ILE A 396 -20.87 8.48 -16.69
C ILE A 396 -22.37 8.28 -16.93
N VAL A 397 -23.12 7.78 -15.95
CA VAL A 397 -24.58 7.61 -16.05
C VAL A 397 -25.26 8.97 -16.22
N ARG A 398 -24.85 10.00 -15.49
CA ARG A 398 -25.35 11.38 -15.67
C ARG A 398 -25.06 11.89 -17.08
N PHE A 399 -23.85 11.65 -17.59
CA PHE A 399 -23.47 11.99 -18.96
C PHE A 399 -24.35 11.26 -20.00
N ALA A 400 -24.52 9.95 -19.87
CA ALA A 400 -25.34 9.13 -20.77
C ALA A 400 -26.80 9.60 -20.80
N LYS A 401 -27.39 9.90 -19.63
CA LYS A 401 -28.76 10.46 -19.54
C LYS A 401 -28.90 11.79 -20.28
N ARG A 402 -27.93 12.71 -20.10
CA ARG A 402 -27.93 14.00 -20.80
C ARG A 402 -27.81 13.81 -22.32
N LYS A 403 -26.94 12.91 -22.76
CA LYS A 403 -26.72 12.63 -24.20
C LYS A 403 -27.95 11.98 -24.84
N SER A 404 -28.56 10.99 -24.20
CA SER A 404 -29.80 10.35 -24.66
C SER A 404 -30.94 11.37 -24.79
N LYS A 405 -31.13 12.26 -23.81
CA LYS A 405 -32.13 13.33 -23.92
C LYS A 405 -31.88 14.26 -25.11
N SER A 406 -30.62 14.63 -25.34
CA SER A 406 -30.24 15.47 -26.50
C SER A 406 -30.54 14.78 -27.83
N TRP A 407 -30.25 13.49 -27.96
CA TRP A 407 -30.57 12.72 -29.16
C TRP A 407 -32.08 12.60 -29.40
N HIS A 408 -32.86 12.31 -28.36
CA HIS A 408 -34.33 12.29 -28.48
C HIS A 408 -34.90 13.66 -28.88
N GLN A 409 -34.36 14.75 -28.34
CA GLN A 409 -34.75 16.11 -28.73
C GLN A 409 -34.42 16.38 -30.20
N GLN A 410 -33.23 15.97 -30.65
CA GLN A 410 -32.78 16.19 -32.03
C GLN A 410 -33.60 15.37 -33.03
N GLN A 411 -33.91 14.10 -32.71
CA GLN A 411 -34.81 13.27 -33.53
C GLN A 411 -36.22 13.85 -33.60
N ARG A 412 -36.77 14.34 -32.48
CA ARG A 412 -38.07 15.02 -32.46
C ARG A 412 -38.08 16.27 -33.34
N ASN A 413 -37.09 17.15 -33.19
CA ASN A 413 -37.00 18.36 -34.00
C ASN A 413 -36.87 18.02 -35.50
N GLN A 414 -36.11 16.98 -35.85
CA GLN A 414 -35.98 16.53 -37.23
C GLN A 414 -37.30 15.97 -37.79
N GLN A 415 -38.06 15.21 -36.98
CA GLN A 415 -39.40 14.76 -37.34
C GLN A 415 -40.40 15.92 -37.49
N GLU A 416 -40.37 16.90 -36.59
CA GLU A 416 -41.21 18.10 -36.65
C GLU A 416 -40.89 18.96 -37.89
N THR A 417 -39.61 19.09 -38.27
CA THR A 417 -39.19 19.81 -39.49
C THR A 417 -39.63 19.08 -40.76
N LEU A 418 -39.51 17.74 -40.78
CA LEU A 418 -39.98 16.93 -41.91
C LEU A 418 -41.51 16.98 -42.04
N ALA A 419 -42.25 17.02 -40.93
CA ALA A 419 -43.70 17.14 -40.91
C ALA A 419 -44.17 18.54 -41.39
N ALA A 420 -43.48 19.62 -40.99
CA ALA A 420 -43.77 20.97 -41.45
C ALA A 420 -43.54 21.14 -42.97
N ASN A 421 -42.41 20.66 -43.49
CA ASN A 421 -42.11 20.69 -44.93
C ASN A 421 -43.05 19.78 -45.76
N GLY A 422 -43.58 18.72 -45.15
CA GLY A 422 -44.57 17.84 -45.78
C GLY A 422 -45.97 18.45 -45.90
N HIS A 423 -46.27 19.54 -45.19
CA HIS A 423 -47.55 20.24 -45.26
C HIS A 423 -47.55 21.41 -46.26
N GLU A 424 -46.41 22.04 -46.56
CA GLU A 424 -46.32 23.07 -47.60
C GLU A 424 -46.51 22.53 -49.03
N GLY A 425 -46.26 21.23 -49.27
CA GLY A 425 -46.43 20.60 -50.59
C GLY A 425 -47.84 20.09 -50.92
N LYS A 426 -48.87 20.43 -50.13
CA LYS A 426 -50.26 19.94 -50.30
C LYS A 426 -51.31 21.04 -50.50
N MET A 427 -50.89 22.28 -50.71
CA MET A 427 -51.78 23.37 -51.15
C MET A 427 -51.47 23.72 -52.60
N ASP A 428 -51.94 22.88 -53.53
CA ASP A 428 -52.20 23.22 -54.93
C ASP A 428 -53.45 22.46 -55.41
#